data_AF-A0ABD4EKI5-F1
#
_entry.id   AF-A0ABD4EKI5-F1
#
_cell.length_a   1.000
_cell.length_b   1.000
_cell.length_c   1.000
_cell.angle_alpha   90.00
_cell.angle_beta   90.00
_cell.angle_gamma   90.00
#
_symmetry.space_group_name_H-M   'P 1'
#
loop_
_entity.id
_entity.type
_entity.pdbx_description
1 polymer ?
#
loop_
_entity_poly.entity_id
_entity_poly.type
_entity_poly.pdbx_seq_one_letter_code
_entity_poly.pdbx_strand_id
1 'polypeptide(L)'
;MKTLKIRTQSFLSIKQFYKDVLTSEELKISLPAQCFDTNHIPLDKLVDKLNKVLTVNQVDTVFIPNEAFCSRHFLQIFTLLTDLKVKIKFEKKLNETEIKKIPLTLLRRLEI
;
A
#
# COMPACT_ATOMS: atom_id res chain seq x y z
N MET A 1 15.74 0.57 7.19
CA MET A 1 14.92 0.16 6.03
C MET A 1 14.03 -0.98 6.46
N LYS A 2 12.73 -0.75 6.44
CA LYS A 2 11.69 -1.71 6.86
C LYS A 2 10.83 -2.08 5.66
N THR A 3 10.46 -3.35 5.65
CA THR A 3 9.51 -3.89 4.68
C THR A 3 8.17 -4.05 5.36
N LEU A 4 7.11 -3.47 4.78
CA LEU A 4 5.74 -3.66 5.25
C LEU A 4 5.08 -4.78 4.44
N LYS A 5 4.62 -5.83 5.11
CA LYS A 5 3.86 -6.90 4.46
C LYS A 5 2.37 -6.60 4.49
N ILE A 6 1.77 -6.51 3.30
CA ILE A 6 0.34 -6.22 3.15
C ILE A 6 -0.40 -7.51 2.85
N ARG A 7 -1.65 -7.63 3.34
CA ARG A 7 -2.46 -8.81 3.13
C ARG A 7 -3.42 -8.60 1.96
N THR A 8 -3.92 -9.67 1.36
CA THR A 8 -4.87 -9.58 0.24
C THR A 8 -6.15 -8.86 0.66
N GLN A 9 -6.58 -9.03 1.91
CA GLN A 9 -7.76 -8.36 2.49
C GLN A 9 -7.61 -6.82 2.53
N SER A 10 -6.38 -6.31 2.58
CA SER A 10 -6.11 -4.87 2.53
C SER A 10 -6.60 -4.24 1.23
N PHE A 11 -6.74 -5.03 0.16
CA PHE A 11 -7.19 -4.56 -1.15
C PHE A 11 -8.73 -4.60 -1.32
N LEU A 12 -9.51 -4.93 -0.29
CA LEU A 12 -10.98 -4.91 -0.36
C LEU A 12 -11.55 -3.50 -0.58
N SER A 13 -10.87 -2.47 -0.08
CA SER A 13 -11.14 -1.06 -0.36
C SER A 13 -9.93 -0.21 -0.04
N ILE A 14 -9.88 1.02 -0.56
CA ILE A 14 -8.82 1.98 -0.20
C ILE A 14 -8.82 2.26 1.31
N LYS A 15 -9.99 2.38 1.95
CA LYS A 15 -10.09 2.62 3.39
C LYS A 15 -9.57 1.44 4.21
N GLN A 16 -9.85 0.21 3.77
CA GLN A 16 -9.33 -1.00 4.41
C GLN A 16 -7.80 -1.05 4.30
N PHE A 17 -7.25 -0.69 3.15
CA PHE A 17 -5.80 -0.58 2.97
C PHE A 17 -5.18 0.38 3.97
N TYR A 18 -5.72 1.60 4.09
CA TYR A 18 -5.23 2.57 5.08
C TYR A 18 -5.33 2.02 6.50
N LYS A 19 -6.46 1.42 6.86
CA LYS A 19 -6.67 0.84 8.18
C LYS A 19 -5.59 -0.22 8.48
N ASP A 20 -5.40 -1.17 7.58
CA ASP A 20 -4.44 -2.27 7.75
C ASP A 20 -3.01 -1.75 7.89
N VAL A 21 -2.61 -0.75 7.10
CA VAL A 21 -1.29 -0.13 7.25
C VAL A 21 -1.17 0.56 8.60
N LEU A 22 -2.15 1.36 9.00
CA LEU A 22 -2.12 2.10 10.26
C LEU A 22 -2.11 1.17 11.49
N THR A 23 -2.75 0.01 11.40
CA THR A 23 -2.81 -0.99 12.49
C THR A 23 -1.73 -2.05 12.39
N SER A 24 -0.80 -1.96 11.44
CA SER A 24 0.24 -2.97 11.27
C SER A 24 1.18 -2.99 12.48
N GLU A 25 1.30 -4.16 13.12
CA GLU A 25 2.19 -4.39 14.27
C GLU A 25 3.68 -4.17 13.93
N GLU A 26 4.04 -4.26 12.64
CA GLU A 26 5.40 -4.00 12.14
C GLU A 26 5.79 -2.51 12.25
N LEU A 27 4.79 -1.65 12.38
CA LEU A 27 4.92 -0.20 12.46
C LEU A 27 4.75 0.25 13.91
N LYS A 28 5.74 0.98 14.43
CA LYS A 28 5.69 1.62 15.75
C LYS A 28 4.83 2.87 15.67
N ILE A 29 3.53 2.67 15.54
CA ILE A 29 2.55 3.73 15.38
C ILE A 29 1.95 4.04 16.75
N SER A 30 2.46 5.10 17.39
CA SER A 30 1.75 5.77 18.49
C SER A 30 0.75 6.74 17.87
N LEU A 31 -0.39 6.23 17.41
CA LEU A 31 -1.50 7.09 16.97
C LEU A 31 -2.67 6.96 17.94
N PRO A 32 -3.31 8.09 18.32
CA PRO A 32 -4.51 8.06 19.12
C PRO A 32 -5.66 7.37 18.35
N ALA A 33 -6.56 6.70 19.07
CA ALA A 33 -7.62 5.82 18.52
C ALA A 33 -8.44 6.45 17.37
N GLN A 34 -8.68 7.76 17.47
CA GLN A 34 -9.33 8.62 16.47
C GLN A 34 -8.62 8.68 15.10
N CYS A 35 -7.37 8.24 14.99
CA CYS A 35 -6.67 8.13 13.71
C CYS A 35 -7.01 6.85 12.93
N PHE A 36 -7.62 5.85 13.58
CA PHE A 36 -8.04 4.60 12.94
C PHE A 36 -9.45 4.67 12.36
N ASP A 37 -10.22 5.71 12.68
CA ASP A 37 -11.53 5.93 12.10
C ASP A 37 -11.42 6.55 10.70
N THR A 38 -11.12 5.69 9.72
CA THR A 38 -10.97 6.07 8.31
C THR A 38 -12.30 6.40 7.62
N ASN A 39 -13.44 6.27 8.31
CA ASN A 39 -14.75 6.54 7.72
C ASN A 39 -15.01 8.03 7.54
N HIS A 40 -14.51 8.87 8.44
CA HIS A 40 -14.75 10.31 8.48
C HIS A 40 -13.56 11.17 8.01
N ILE A 41 -12.46 10.53 7.57
CA ILE A 41 -11.27 11.25 7.11
C ILE A 41 -11.29 11.37 5.57
N PRO A 42 -11.18 12.58 5.02
CA PRO A 42 -10.98 12.80 3.59
C PRO A 42 -9.77 12.06 3.02
N LEU A 43 -9.84 11.62 1.77
CA LEU A 43 -8.84 10.76 1.15
C LEU A 43 -7.45 11.42 1.09
N ASP A 44 -7.38 12.71 0.78
CA ASP A 44 -6.17 13.53 0.79
C ASP A 44 -5.45 13.48 2.15
N LYS A 45 -6.20 13.65 3.25
CA LYS A 45 -5.63 13.56 4.61
C LYS A 45 -5.17 12.15 4.96
N LEU A 46 -5.76 11.11 4.35
CA LEU A 46 -5.30 9.73 4.52
C LEU A 46 -3.95 9.51 3.82
N VAL A 47 -3.77 10.06 2.61
CA VAL A 47 -2.49 10.00 1.87
C VAL A 47 -1.35 10.61 2.69
N ASP A 48 -1.56 11.82 3.23
CA ASP A 48 -0.55 12.50 4.04
C ASP A 48 -0.18 11.73 5.30
N LYS A 49 -1.19 11.16 5.99
CA LYS A 49 -0.99 10.32 7.16
C LYS A 49 -0.19 9.08 6.83
N LEU A 50 -0.53 8.40 5.74
CA LEU A 50 0.18 7.21 5.29
C LEU A 50 1.64 7.54 4.96
N ASN A 51 1.89 8.63 4.22
CA ASN A 51 3.24 9.09 3.93
C ASN A 51 4.06 9.32 5.21
N LYS A 52 3.47 10.02 6.19
CA LYS A 52 4.10 10.29 7.48
C LYS A 52 4.41 8.99 8.24
N VAL A 53 3.48 8.04 8.27
CA VAL A 53 3.64 6.75 8.94
C VAL A 53 4.76 5.93 8.31
N LEU A 54 4.78 5.83 6.98
CA LEU A 54 5.83 5.13 6.25
C LEU A 54 7.20 5.78 6.49
N THR A 55 7.27 7.11 6.44
CA THR A 55 8.50 7.87 6.67
C THR A 55 9.03 7.70 8.11
N VAL A 56 8.18 7.88 9.12
CA VAL A 56 8.57 7.74 10.54
C VAL A 56 9.06 6.33 10.85
N ASN A 57 8.44 5.32 10.24
CA ASN A 57 8.82 3.93 10.41
C ASN A 57 9.96 3.49 9.48
N GLN A 58 10.49 4.39 8.65
CA GLN A 58 11.52 4.11 7.64
C GLN A 58 11.14 2.93 6.74
N VAL A 59 9.86 2.85 6.36
CA VAL A 59 9.35 1.88 5.40
C VAL A 59 9.68 2.37 4.02
N ASP A 60 10.62 1.67 3.39
CA ASP A 60 11.06 1.93 2.03
C ASP A 60 10.47 0.92 1.05
N THR A 61 10.04 -0.26 1.53
CA THR A 61 9.55 -1.35 0.70
C THR A 61 8.19 -1.88 1.20
N VAL A 62 7.29 -2.18 0.27
CA VAL A 62 6.00 -2.81 0.52
C VAL A 62 5.93 -4.14 -0.22
N PHE A 63 5.58 -5.21 0.49
CA PHE A 63 5.31 -6.53 -0.10
C PHE A 63 3.82 -6.70 -0.38
N ILE A 64 3.48 -6.93 -1.65
CA ILE A 64 2.11 -7.13 -2.13
C ILE A 64 1.91 -8.60 -2.52
N PRO A 65 0.84 -9.26 -2.03
CA PRO A 65 0.49 -10.62 -2.44
C PRO A 65 -0.06 -10.62 -3.87
N ASN A 66 0.26 -11.64 -4.67
CA ASN A 66 -0.15 -11.72 -6.07
C ASN A 66 -1.67 -11.83 -6.21
N GLU A 67 -2.36 -12.36 -5.21
CA GLU A 67 -3.82 -12.45 -5.17
C GLU A 67 -4.49 -11.06 -5.15
N ALA A 68 -3.74 -10.00 -4.79
CA ALA A 68 -4.23 -8.63 -4.84
C ALA A 68 -4.60 -8.17 -6.25
N PHE A 69 -4.03 -8.77 -7.31
CA PHE A 69 -4.36 -8.44 -8.71
C PHE A 69 -5.81 -8.75 -9.09
N CYS A 70 -6.50 -9.59 -8.32
CA CYS A 70 -7.92 -9.86 -8.50
C CYS A 70 -8.81 -8.76 -7.93
N SER A 71 -8.27 -7.85 -7.13
CA SER A 71 -9.04 -6.74 -6.57
C SER A 71 -9.25 -5.62 -7.58
N ARG A 72 -10.50 -5.13 -7.65
CA ARG A 72 -10.86 -3.91 -8.39
C ARG A 72 -10.13 -2.65 -7.89
N HIS A 73 -9.62 -2.66 -6.65
CA HIS A 73 -8.91 -1.53 -6.04
C HIS A 73 -7.38 -1.63 -6.18
N PHE A 74 -6.88 -2.71 -6.78
CA PHE A 74 -5.44 -2.95 -6.96
C PHE A 74 -4.73 -1.76 -7.60
N LEU A 75 -5.20 -1.31 -8.76
CA LEU A 75 -4.56 -0.21 -9.50
C LEU A 75 -4.55 1.11 -8.71
N GLN A 76 -5.62 1.40 -7.97
CA GLN A 76 -5.70 2.63 -7.16
C GLN A 76 -4.69 2.59 -6.01
N ILE A 77 -4.63 1.48 -5.28
CA ILE A 77 -3.67 1.28 -4.17
C ILE A 77 -2.24 1.24 -4.71
N PHE A 78 -2.02 0.58 -5.85
CA PHE A 78 -0.72 0.49 -6.48
C PHE A 78 -0.22 1.86 -6.95
N THR A 79 -1.08 2.68 -7.56
CA THR A 79 -0.76 4.07 -7.94
C THR A 79 -0.39 4.89 -6.70
N LEU A 80 -1.18 4.79 -5.63
CA LEU A 80 -0.91 5.46 -4.36
C LEU A 80 0.46 5.11 -3.80
N LEU A 81 0.79 3.82 -3.69
CA LEU A 81 2.10 3.36 -3.22
C LEU A 81 3.24 3.91 -4.09
N THR A 82 3.02 3.94 -5.39
CA THR A 82 4.00 4.45 -6.35
C THR A 82 4.21 5.97 -6.20
N ASP A 83 3.16 6.73 -5.93
CA ASP A 83 3.24 8.19 -5.71
C ASP A 83 3.89 8.53 -4.36
N LEU A 84 3.73 7.65 -3.37
CA LEU A 84 4.43 7.70 -2.08
C LEU A 84 5.92 7.32 -2.18
N LYS A 85 6.40 6.98 -3.38
CA LYS A 85 7.81 6.61 -3.67
C LYS A 85 8.31 5.44 -2.83
N VAL A 86 7.42 4.56 -2.38
CA VAL A 86 7.84 3.30 -1.76
C VAL A 86 8.12 2.24 -2.83
N LYS A 87 9.16 1.45 -2.61
CA LYS A 87 9.49 0.31 -3.44
C LYS A 87 8.40 -0.75 -3.28
N ILE A 88 7.97 -1.33 -4.38
CA ILE A 88 6.92 -2.36 -4.35
C ILE A 88 7.55 -3.68 -4.79
N LYS A 89 7.41 -4.70 -3.95
CA LYS A 89 7.79 -6.07 -4.25
C LYS A 89 6.58 -6.96 -4.20
N PHE A 90 6.57 -7.98 -5.05
CA PHE A 90 5.52 -8.98 -5.07
C PHE A 90 6.00 -10.25 -4.37
N GLU A 91 5.09 -10.96 -3.71
CA GLU A 91 5.40 -12.22 -3.02
C GLU A 91 5.97 -13.26 -3.99
N LYS A 92 5.43 -13.32 -5.21
CA LYS A 92 5.92 -14.13 -6.32
C LYS A 92 6.17 -13.26 -7.54
N LYS A 93 7.07 -13.74 -8.41
CA LYS A 93 7.34 -13.11 -9.71
C LYS A 93 6.04 -13.02 -10.51
N LEU A 94 5.77 -11.82 -11.03
CA LEU A 94 4.57 -11.59 -11.84
C LEU A 94 4.61 -12.41 -13.14
N ASN A 95 3.47 -12.97 -13.51
CA ASN A 95 3.31 -13.57 -14.84
C ASN A 95 2.99 -12.51 -15.90
N GLU A 96 3.10 -12.86 -17.19
CA GLU A 96 2.85 -11.91 -18.29
C GLU A 96 1.46 -11.27 -18.24
N THR A 97 0.45 -12.03 -17.80
CA THR A 97 -0.93 -11.55 -17.71
C THR A 97 -1.09 -10.50 -16.60
N GLU A 98 -0.43 -10.70 -15.46
CA GLU A 98 -0.39 -9.74 -14.35
C GLU A 98 0.36 -8.47 -14.74
N ILE A 99 1.50 -8.60 -15.43
CA ILE A 99 2.27 -7.46 -15.93
C ILE A 99 1.41 -6.63 -16.91
N LYS A 100 0.68 -7.27 -17.82
CA LYS A 100 -0.21 -6.59 -18.78
C LYS A 100 -1.34 -5.79 -18.11
N LYS A 101 -1.72 -6.13 -16.87
CA LYS A 101 -2.74 -5.38 -16.11
C LYS A 101 -2.21 -4.09 -15.51
N ILE A 102 -0.89 -3.95 -15.37
CA ILE A 102 -0.27 -2.75 -14.81
C ILE A 102 0.01 -1.77 -15.95
N PRO A 103 -0.47 -0.51 -15.85
CA PRO A 103 -0.09 0.54 -16.79
C PRO A 103 1.42 0.65 -16.90
N LEU A 104 1.93 0.79 -18.13
CA LEU A 104 3.36 0.92 -18.42
C LEU A 104 4.04 2.06 -17.64
N THR A 105 3.30 3.13 -17.35
CA THR A 105 3.77 4.26 -16.55
C THR A 105 4.14 3.87 -15.11
N LEU A 106 3.41 2.91 -14.53
CA LEU A 106 3.67 2.41 -13.18
C LEU A 106 4.66 1.24 -13.19
N LEU A 107 4.64 0.40 -14.21
CA LEU A 107 5.64 -0.67 -14.41
C LEU A 107 7.07 -0.12 -14.41
N ARG A 108 7.31 1.03 -15.06
CA ARG A 108 8.63 1.69 -15.09
C ARG A 108 9.16 2.13 -13.72
N ARG A 109 8.29 2.19 -12.70
CA ARG A 109 8.65 2.58 -11.34
C ARG A 109 8.85 1.38 -10.41
N LEU A 110 8.61 0.16 -10.89
CA LEU A 110 8.94 -1.06 -10.16
C LEU A 110 10.44 -1.34 -10.26
N GLU A 111 11.06 -1.68 -9.12
CA GLU A 111 12.32 -2.41 -9.11
C GLU A 111 12.00 -3.88 -9.37
N ILE A 112 12.00 -4.29 -10.65
CA ILE A 112 11.84 -5.69 -11.11
C ILE A 112 13.20 -6.36 -11.18
#